data_AF-A0A9E7GRH1-F1
#
_entry.id   AF-A0A9E7GRH1-F1
#
_cell.length_a   1.000
_cell.length_b   1.000
_cell.length_c   1.000
_cell.angle_alpha   90.00
_cell.angle_beta   90.00
_cell.angle_gamma   90.00
#
_symmetry.space_group_name_H-M   'P 1'
#
loop_
_entity.id
_entity.type
_entity.pdbx_description
1 polymer ?
#
loop_
_entity_poly.entity_id
_entity_poly.type
_entity_poly.pdbx_seq_one_letter_code
_entity_poly.pdbx_strand_id
1 'polypeptide(L)'
;MARRRTHSPPQLNLAVPFLALLLSVTTPVHALNIGVRSVDPGITTSKQQCSRKCESDHCTVPPFLRYGKYCGILYSGCPGEKPCDALDACCMVHDACVQAKHDYLSQECNENFLNCIEAVRASGKGTFRGNKCMVEEVMDVITLVIEAALLAGRVLHKP
;
A
#
# COMPACT_ATOMS: atom_id res chain seq x y z
N MET A 1 -75.41 -44.27 2.85
CA MET A 1 -74.49 -43.99 1.72
C MET A 1 -74.44 -42.49 1.49
N ALA A 2 -73.38 -41.81 1.93
CA ALA A 2 -73.15 -40.39 1.66
C ALA A 2 -71.67 -40.19 1.35
N ARG A 3 -71.42 -39.76 0.10
CA ARG A 3 -70.14 -39.67 -0.59
C ARG A 3 -69.38 -38.44 -0.08
N ARG A 4 -68.33 -38.60 0.75
CA ARG A 4 -67.43 -37.50 1.11
C ARG A 4 -66.49 -37.21 -0.06
N ARG A 5 -66.52 -35.96 -0.53
CA ARG A 5 -65.61 -35.41 -1.54
C ARG A 5 -64.22 -35.27 -0.93
N THR A 6 -63.22 -35.84 -1.59
CA THR A 6 -61.80 -35.62 -1.29
C THR A 6 -61.36 -34.31 -1.94
N HIS A 7 -60.94 -33.34 -1.14
CA HIS A 7 -60.34 -32.09 -1.61
C HIS A 7 -58.82 -32.28 -1.60
N SER A 8 -58.17 -32.21 -2.76
CA SER A 8 -56.70 -32.18 -2.86
C SER A 8 -56.16 -30.81 -2.43
N PRO A 9 -55.05 -30.75 -1.68
CA PRO A 9 -54.38 -29.50 -1.35
C PRO A 9 -53.57 -28.97 -2.56
N PRO A 10 -53.36 -27.65 -2.66
CA PRO A 10 -52.54 -27.06 -3.71
C PRO A 10 -51.05 -27.40 -3.50
N GLN A 11 -50.40 -27.92 -4.55
CA GLN A 11 -48.97 -28.15 -4.53
C GLN A 11 -48.23 -26.81 -4.60
N LEU A 12 -47.50 -26.49 -3.53
CA LEU A 12 -46.70 -25.28 -3.40
C LEU A 12 -45.40 -25.45 -4.20
N ASN A 13 -45.35 -24.88 -5.40
CA ASN A 13 -44.19 -24.94 -6.29
C ASN A 13 -43.00 -24.14 -5.72
N LEU A 14 -42.11 -24.84 -5.01
CA LEU A 14 -40.91 -24.31 -4.35
C LEU A 14 -39.75 -23.95 -5.32
N ALA A 15 -40.03 -23.89 -6.63
CA ALA A 15 -39.02 -23.58 -7.66
C ALA A 15 -38.94 -22.07 -8.00
N VAL A 16 -39.95 -21.29 -7.63
CA VAL A 16 -40.04 -19.86 -7.98
C VAL A 16 -39.17 -18.94 -7.10
N PRO A 17 -38.96 -19.15 -5.78
CA PRO A 17 -38.18 -18.21 -4.98
C PRO A 17 -36.67 -18.33 -5.21
N PHE A 18 -36.18 -19.48 -5.68
CA PHE A 18 -34.76 -19.70 -5.97
C PHE A 18 -34.29 -18.99 -7.25
N LEU A 19 -35.15 -18.83 -8.25
CA LEU A 19 -34.80 -18.15 -9.49
C LEU A 19 -34.78 -16.62 -9.33
N ALA A 20 -35.61 -16.07 -8.43
CA ALA A 20 -35.62 -14.64 -8.11
C ALA A 20 -34.39 -14.19 -7.32
N LEU A 21 -33.83 -15.06 -6.47
CA LEU A 21 -32.64 -14.75 -5.67
C LEU A 21 -31.35 -14.65 -6.52
N LEU A 22 -31.31 -15.35 -7.66
CA LEU A 22 -30.18 -15.34 -8.59
C LEU A 22 -30.09 -14.06 -9.44
N LEU A 23 -31.19 -13.29 -9.55
CA LEU A 23 -31.24 -12.04 -10.34
C LEU A 23 -30.91 -10.78 -9.52
N SER A 24 -30.74 -10.92 -8.19
CA SER A 24 -30.41 -9.81 -7.27
C SER A 24 -28.90 -9.63 -7.02
N VAL A 25 -28.01 -10.35 -7.70
CA VAL A 25 -26.55 -10.30 -7.48
C VAL A 25 -25.81 -9.44 -8.52
N THR A 26 -26.49 -8.53 -9.21
CA THR A 26 -25.84 -7.53 -10.08
C THR A 26 -25.54 -6.25 -9.30
N THR A 27 -24.85 -6.37 -8.17
CA THR A 27 -24.16 -5.20 -7.61
C THR A 27 -23.00 -4.86 -8.54
N PRO A 28 -22.88 -3.63 -9.07
CA PRO A 28 -21.66 -3.24 -9.77
C PRO A 28 -20.52 -3.36 -8.78
N VAL A 29 -19.65 -4.34 -8.99
CA VAL A 29 -18.38 -4.45 -8.28
C VAL A 29 -17.63 -3.19 -8.65
N HIS A 30 -17.72 -2.17 -7.80
CA HIS A 30 -16.79 -1.06 -7.84
C HIS A 30 -15.47 -1.70 -7.43
N ALA A 31 -14.71 -2.14 -8.44
CA ALA A 31 -13.37 -2.65 -8.25
C ALA A 31 -12.62 -1.61 -7.39
N LEU A 32 -12.01 -2.06 -6.30
CA LEU A 32 -11.00 -1.26 -5.61
C LEU A 32 -9.85 -1.09 -6.58
N ASN A 33 -9.87 0.01 -7.34
CA ASN A 33 -8.76 0.42 -8.17
C ASN A 33 -7.66 0.95 -7.24
N ILE A 34 -6.86 0.05 -6.67
CA ILE A 34 -5.58 0.42 -6.07
C ILE A 34 -4.71 0.80 -7.26
N GLY A 35 -4.57 2.11 -7.46
CA GLY A 35 -4.02 2.70 -8.68
C GLY A 35 -2.59 2.29 -8.97
N VAL A 36 -2.42 1.18 -9.69
CA VAL A 36 -1.29 0.96 -10.59
C VAL A 36 -1.84 1.17 -11.99
N ARG A 37 -2.01 2.44 -12.38
CA ARG A 37 -2.30 2.78 -13.78
C ARG A 37 -1.01 2.65 -14.57
N SER A 38 -0.92 1.58 -15.34
CA SER A 38 -0.06 1.47 -16.51
C SER A 38 -0.16 2.73 -17.36
N VAL A 39 0.99 3.25 -17.78
CA VAL A 39 1.19 4.50 -18.52
C VAL A 39 0.27 4.58 -19.73
N ASP A 40 -0.66 5.53 -19.72
CA ASP A 40 -1.49 5.92 -20.86
C ASP A 40 -1.05 7.34 -21.28
N PRO A 41 -0.62 7.60 -22.54
CA PRO A 41 0.01 8.87 -22.91
C PRO A 41 -0.97 10.05 -23.05
N GLY A 42 -2.26 9.85 -22.80
CA GLY A 42 -3.31 10.87 -23.03
C GLY A 42 -4.09 11.33 -21.80
N ILE A 43 -3.87 10.75 -20.62
CA ILE A 43 -4.51 11.22 -19.38
C ILE A 43 -3.61 12.31 -18.80
N THR A 44 -4.13 13.55 -18.74
CA THR A 44 -3.55 14.58 -17.87
C THR A 44 -3.35 13.95 -16.51
N THR A 45 -2.08 13.71 -16.16
CA THR A 45 -1.71 12.95 -14.98
C THR A 45 -2.46 13.57 -13.82
N SER A 46 -3.34 12.79 -13.16
CA SER A 46 -3.73 13.12 -11.80
C SER A 46 -2.41 13.27 -11.07
N LYS A 47 -1.95 14.52 -10.87
CA LYS A 47 -0.62 14.83 -10.35
C LYS A 47 -0.41 13.88 -9.20
N GLN A 48 0.50 12.90 -9.32
CA GLN A 48 0.76 12.01 -8.21
C GLN A 48 1.01 12.92 -7.02
N GLN A 49 0.22 12.72 -5.98
CA GLN A 49 0.15 13.67 -4.87
C GLN A 49 1.45 13.51 -4.09
N CYS A 50 2.45 14.30 -4.48
CA CYS A 50 3.77 14.30 -3.87
C CYS A 50 3.79 15.25 -2.67
N SER A 51 4.68 14.97 -1.71
CA SER A 51 4.80 15.75 -0.49
C SER A 51 5.77 16.93 -0.62
N ARG A 52 5.41 18.05 0.00
CA ARG A 52 6.31 19.19 0.24
C ARG A 52 6.50 19.47 1.73
N LYS A 53 5.90 18.64 2.59
CA LYS A 53 5.84 18.85 4.04
C LYS A 53 6.52 17.69 4.76
N CYS A 54 7.28 18.01 5.80
CA CYS A 54 7.84 17.01 6.69
C CYS A 54 6.73 16.45 7.58
N GLU A 55 6.23 15.27 7.24
CA GLU A 55 5.22 14.57 8.02
C GLU A 55 5.87 13.73 9.13
N SER A 56 5.11 13.49 10.19
CA SER A 56 5.48 12.59 11.30
C SER A 56 4.20 11.95 11.83
N ASP A 57 3.53 11.22 10.94
CA ASP A 57 2.21 10.64 11.16
C ASP A 57 2.27 9.11 11.06
N HIS A 58 1.44 8.44 11.87
CA HIS A 58 1.39 6.97 11.94
C HIS A 58 2.77 6.31 12.08
N CYS A 59 3.63 6.87 12.94
CA CYS A 59 5.06 6.53 13.11
C CYS A 59 5.39 5.03 13.24
N THR A 60 4.43 4.23 13.71
CA THR A 60 4.60 2.81 14.05
C THR A 60 3.68 1.89 13.27
N VAL A 61 2.93 2.43 12.30
CA VAL A 61 1.93 1.68 11.53
C VAL A 61 2.35 1.66 10.06
N PRO A 62 3.19 0.70 9.62
CA PRO A 62 3.85 0.75 8.32
C PRO A 62 2.95 1.01 7.11
N PRO A 63 1.72 0.46 7.02
CA PRO A 63 0.80 0.78 5.91
C PRO A 63 0.39 2.25 5.79
N PHE A 64 0.43 3.01 6.90
CA PHE A 64 0.00 4.41 6.96
C PHE A 64 1.12 5.38 7.34
N LEU A 65 2.31 4.85 7.64
CA LEU A 65 3.48 5.61 8.08
C LEU A 65 3.84 6.68 7.04
N ARG A 66 3.92 7.93 7.50
CA ARG A 66 4.43 9.06 6.74
C ARG A 66 5.45 9.81 7.58
N TYR A 67 6.71 9.66 7.22
CA TYR A 67 7.82 10.31 7.87
C TYR A 67 8.60 11.17 6.87
N GLY A 68 8.88 12.42 7.23
CA GLY A 68 9.50 13.37 6.33
C GLY A 68 8.66 13.58 5.06
N LYS A 69 9.31 13.70 3.92
CA LYS A 69 8.66 13.84 2.61
C LYS A 69 8.65 12.54 1.80
N TYR A 70 9.51 11.58 2.14
CA TYR A 70 9.83 10.43 1.31
C TYR A 70 9.61 9.08 1.98
N CYS A 71 9.56 9.00 3.31
CA CYS A 71 9.37 7.70 3.97
C CYS A 71 7.89 7.35 4.10
N GLY A 72 7.41 6.44 3.25
CA GLY A 72 6.07 5.85 3.35
C GLY A 72 5.69 5.02 2.13
N ILE A 73 4.72 4.12 2.29
CA ILE A 73 4.22 3.31 1.16
C ILE A 73 3.40 4.20 0.22
N LEU A 74 3.77 4.21 -1.07
CA LEU A 74 3.12 5.05 -2.09
C LEU A 74 3.09 6.54 -1.71
N TYR A 75 4.11 6.99 -0.99
CA TYR A 75 4.27 8.36 -0.51
C TYR A 75 5.69 8.81 -0.82
N SER A 76 5.84 9.91 -1.56
CA SER A 76 7.15 10.44 -1.93
C SER A 76 7.13 11.96 -2.06
N GLY A 77 8.30 12.59 -2.03
CA GLY A 77 8.44 14.04 -2.10
C GLY A 77 8.35 14.58 -3.53
N CYS A 78 7.95 15.85 -3.66
CA CYS A 78 7.87 16.48 -4.98
C CYS A 78 9.26 16.72 -5.60
N PRO A 79 9.35 16.80 -6.94
CA PRO A 79 10.59 17.15 -7.62
C PRO A 79 11.21 18.44 -7.07
N GLY A 80 12.49 18.38 -6.71
CA GLY A 80 13.26 19.51 -6.17
C GLY A 80 13.10 19.74 -4.66
N GLU A 81 12.23 19.02 -3.97
CA GLU A 81 12.16 19.07 -2.52
C GLU A 81 13.41 18.45 -1.90
N LYS A 82 13.93 19.09 -0.83
CA LYS A 82 15.00 18.51 -0.02
C LYS A 82 14.40 17.58 1.04
N PRO A 83 15.11 16.49 1.41
CA PRO A 83 14.71 15.65 2.53
C PRO A 83 14.76 16.43 3.84
N CYS A 84 13.90 16.03 4.78
CA CYS A 84 13.72 16.69 6.07
C CYS A 84 14.87 16.38 7.05
N ASP A 85 15.42 15.17 7.00
CA ASP A 85 16.58 14.75 7.77
C ASP A 85 17.32 13.60 7.05
N ALA A 86 18.25 12.95 7.74
CA ALA A 86 19.07 11.89 7.17
C ALA A 86 18.29 10.60 6.86
N LEU A 87 17.28 10.25 7.67
CA LEU A 87 16.42 9.09 7.40
C LEU A 87 15.55 9.36 6.17
N ASP A 88 14.95 10.56 6.10
CA ASP A 88 14.17 10.99 4.94
C ASP A 88 15.01 11.04 3.65
N ALA A 89 16.31 11.33 3.77
CA ALA A 89 17.24 11.27 2.64
C ALA A 89 17.48 9.83 2.16
N CYS A 90 17.56 8.85 3.06
CA CYS A 90 17.62 7.44 2.69
C CYS A 90 16.37 7.01 1.90
N CYS A 91 15.18 7.42 2.37
CA CYS A 91 13.93 7.13 1.68
C CYS A 91 13.86 7.80 0.30
N MET A 92 14.31 9.05 0.17
CA MET A 92 14.38 9.74 -1.13
C MET A 92 15.23 8.97 -2.16
N VAL A 93 16.36 8.40 -1.73
CA VAL A 93 17.23 7.59 -2.60
C VAL A 93 16.57 6.25 -2.95
N HIS A 94 15.93 5.60 -1.97
CA HIS A 94 15.20 4.35 -2.17
C HIS A 94 14.06 4.50 -3.17
N ASP A 95 13.21 5.51 -3.00
CA ASP A 95 12.11 5.84 -3.92
C ASP A 95 12.62 6.03 -5.35
N ALA A 96 13.70 6.79 -5.52
CA ALA A 96 14.31 7.04 -6.82
C ALA A 96 14.85 5.74 -7.45
N CYS A 97 15.46 4.86 -6.65
CA CYS A 97 15.96 3.56 -7.10
C CYS A 97 14.81 2.65 -7.56
N VAL A 98 13.76 2.51 -6.74
CA VAL A 98 12.58 1.70 -7.06
C VAL A 98 11.88 2.23 -8.31
N GLN A 99 11.74 3.55 -8.44
CA GLN A 99 11.14 4.19 -9.61
C GLN A 99 11.94 3.95 -10.89
N ALA A 100 13.28 3.98 -10.81
CA ALA A 100 14.16 3.73 -11.95
C ALA A 100 14.14 2.26 -12.40
N LYS A 101 13.95 1.32 -11.45
CA LYS A 101 13.90 -0.11 -11.74
C LYS A 101 12.51 -0.66 -12.01
N HIS A 102 11.47 0.11 -11.67
CA HIS A 102 10.07 -0.34 -11.66
C HIS A 102 9.83 -1.59 -10.80
N ASP A 103 10.60 -1.74 -9.72
CA ASP A 103 10.59 -2.93 -8.88
C ASP A 103 10.91 -2.59 -7.40
N TYR A 104 9.89 -2.64 -6.55
CA TYR A 104 10.05 -2.45 -5.11
C TYR A 104 10.76 -3.63 -4.43
N LEU A 105 10.76 -4.82 -5.05
CA LEU A 105 11.44 -6.01 -4.55
C LEU A 105 12.90 -6.09 -5.01
N SER A 106 13.43 -5.03 -5.62
CA SER A 106 14.81 -4.99 -6.08
C SER A 106 15.78 -5.16 -4.91
N GLN A 107 16.60 -6.21 -4.96
CA GLN A 107 17.58 -6.49 -3.90
C GLN A 107 18.55 -5.32 -3.72
N GLU A 108 19.05 -4.74 -4.82
CA GLU A 108 19.97 -3.60 -4.77
C GLU A 108 19.35 -2.38 -4.07
N CYS A 109 18.10 -2.02 -4.41
CA CYS A 109 17.46 -0.86 -3.78
C CYS A 109 17.25 -1.10 -2.27
N ASN A 110 16.78 -2.30 -1.91
CA ASN A 110 16.48 -2.64 -0.52
C ASN A 110 17.75 -2.81 0.34
N GLU A 111 18.81 -3.44 -0.17
CA GLU A 111 20.10 -3.57 0.53
C GLU A 111 20.79 -2.22 0.72
N ASN A 112 20.81 -1.37 -0.31
CA ASN A 112 21.36 -0.02 -0.19
C ASN A 112 20.58 0.83 0.82
N PHE A 113 19.26 0.65 0.89
CA PHE A 113 18.43 1.36 1.84
C PHE A 113 18.69 0.93 3.29
N LEU A 114 18.83 -0.38 3.55
CA LEU A 114 19.20 -0.90 4.86
C LEU A 114 20.57 -0.37 5.31
N ASN A 115 21.58 -0.41 4.43
CA ASN A 115 22.90 0.15 4.71
C ASN A 115 22.84 1.66 5.04
N CYS A 116 21.97 2.40 4.35
CA CYS A 116 21.76 3.83 4.62
C CYS A 116 21.16 4.04 6.02
N ILE A 117 20.14 3.27 6.40
CA ILE A 117 19.52 3.35 7.74
C ILE A 117 20.56 3.04 8.83
N GLU A 118 21.40 2.02 8.65
CA GLU A 118 22.48 1.70 9.59
C GLU A 118 23.47 2.87 9.76
N ALA A 119 23.87 3.51 8.66
CA ALA A 119 24.73 4.69 8.70
C ALA A 119 24.05 5.88 9.42
N VAL A 120 22.74 6.07 9.24
CA VAL A 120 21.97 7.08 9.98
C VAL A 120 21.99 6.78 11.48
N ARG A 121 21.73 5.53 11.89
CA ARG A 121 21.81 5.11 13.31
C ARG A 121 23.19 5.41 13.90
N ALA A 122 24.25 5.03 13.20
CA ALA A 122 25.62 5.26 13.67
C ALA A 122 25.98 6.75 13.79
N SER A 123 25.37 7.62 12.96
CA SER A 123 25.67 9.05 12.96
C SER A 123 25.11 9.81 14.17
N GLY A 124 24.06 9.28 14.82
CA GLY A 124 23.37 9.95 15.94
C GLY A 124 22.80 11.34 15.59
N LYS A 125 22.63 11.67 14.30
CA LYS A 125 22.15 13.00 13.88
C LYS A 125 20.70 13.22 14.31
N GLY A 126 20.40 14.45 14.70
CA GLY A 126 19.04 14.87 15.06
C GLY A 126 18.06 14.87 13.87
N THR A 127 16.80 15.14 14.18
CA THR A 127 15.68 15.16 13.23
C THR A 127 15.17 16.58 12.95
N PHE A 128 14.22 16.73 12.03
CA PHE A 128 13.60 17.99 11.68
C PHE A 128 12.72 18.56 12.80
N ARG A 129 12.57 19.89 12.84
CA ARG A 129 11.79 20.60 13.86
C ARG A 129 10.32 20.20 13.80
N GLY A 130 9.74 19.88 14.96
CA GLY A 130 8.32 19.53 15.08
C GLY A 130 7.98 18.08 14.74
N ASN A 131 8.99 17.24 14.53
CA ASN A 131 8.81 15.79 14.45
C ASN A 131 8.13 15.25 15.73
N LYS A 132 7.09 14.43 15.56
CA LYS A 132 6.35 13.77 16.64
C LYS A 132 6.72 12.28 16.82
N CYS A 133 7.51 11.72 15.90
CA CYS A 133 7.93 10.33 15.93
C CYS A 133 9.26 10.16 16.67
N MET A 134 9.44 9.00 17.31
CA MET A 134 10.77 8.54 17.71
C MET A 134 11.49 7.98 16.48
N VAL A 135 12.58 8.62 16.07
CA VAL A 135 13.27 8.27 14.82
C VAL A 135 13.77 6.84 14.82
N GLU A 136 14.29 6.36 15.95
CA GLU A 136 14.76 4.98 16.10
C GLU A 136 13.64 3.97 15.86
N GLU A 137 12.45 4.23 16.40
CA GLU A 137 11.28 3.36 16.20
C GLU A 137 10.81 3.38 14.73
N VAL A 138 10.82 4.55 14.08
CA VAL A 138 10.53 4.66 12.64
C VAL A 138 11.55 3.86 11.82
N MET A 139 12.85 3.93 12.17
CA MET A 139 13.89 3.14 11.52
C MET A 139 13.66 1.64 11.71
N ASP A 140 13.29 1.18 12.91
CA ASP A 140 13.00 -0.23 13.19
C ASP A 140 11.81 -0.74 12.35
N VAL A 141 10.73 0.03 12.29
CA VAL A 141 9.53 -0.31 11.51
C VAL A 141 9.83 -0.37 10.02
N ILE A 142 10.59 0.59 9.50
CA ILE A 142 11.00 0.59 8.08
C ILE A 142 11.93 -0.59 7.79
N THR A 143 12.95 -0.82 8.63
CA THR A 143 13.88 -1.95 8.48
C THR A 143 13.12 -3.28 8.39
N LEU A 144 12.14 -3.52 9.27
CA LEU A 144 11.32 -4.73 9.25
C LEU A 144 10.61 -4.94 7.90
N VAL A 145 10.00 -3.89 7.36
CA VAL A 145 9.29 -3.96 6.07
C VAL A 145 10.25 -4.22 4.91
N ILE A 146 11.42 -3.59 4.93
CA ILE A 146 12.42 -3.71 3.87
C ILE A 146 13.12 -5.07 3.90
N GLU A 147 13.40 -5.63 5.08
CA GLU A 147 13.91 -7.00 5.21
C GLU A 147 12.92 -8.03 4.65
N ALA A 148 11.62 -7.85 4.92
CA ALA A 148 10.58 -8.69 4.32
C ALA A 148 10.52 -8.55 2.79
N ALA A 149 10.64 -7.32 2.26
CA ALA A 149 10.70 -7.08 0.83
C ALA A 149 11.94 -7.71 0.17
N LEU A 150 13.09 -7.62 0.83
CA LEU A 150 14.34 -8.22 0.38
C LEU A 150 14.25 -9.74 0.34
N LEU A 151 13.67 -10.36 1.38
CA LEU A 151 13.41 -11.80 1.41
C LEU A 151 12.46 -12.21 0.28
N ALA A 152 11.35 -11.48 0.10
CA ALA A 152 10.39 -11.73 -0.98
C ALA A 152 11.05 -11.62 -2.37
N GLY A 153 11.86 -10.59 -2.60
CA GLY A 153 12.62 -10.41 -3.84
C GLY A 153 13.58 -11.57 -4.11
N ARG A 154 14.27 -12.09 -3.09
CA ARG A 154 15.13 -13.27 -3.21
C ARG A 154 14.37 -14.56 -3.53
N VAL A 155 13.09 -14.65 -3.18
CA VAL A 155 12.24 -15.81 -3.48
C VAL A 155 11.62 -15.69 -4.87
N LEU A 156 11.07 -14.52 -5.20
CA LEU A 156 10.29 -14.29 -6.42
C LEU A 156 11.18 -14.05 -7.66
N HIS A 157 12.40 -13.55 -7.49
CA HIS A 157 13.36 -13.40 -8.59
C HIS A 157 14.25 -14.65 -8.78
N LYS A 158 13.96 -15.76 -8.10
CA LYS A 158 14.58 -17.05 -8.45
C LYS A 158 14.00 -17.54 -9.79
N PRO A 159 14.86 -17.95 -10.74
CA PRO A 159 14.42 -18.51 -12.02
C PRO A 159 13.67 -19.84 -11.84
#